data_AF-A0A246HL52-F1
#
_entry.id   AF-A0A246HL52-F1
#
_cell.length_a   1.000
_cell.length_b   1.000
_cell.length_c   1.000
_cell.angle_alpha   90.00
_cell.angle_beta   90.00
_cell.angle_gamma   90.00
#
_symmetry.space_group_name_H-M   'P 1'
#
loop_
_entity.id
_entity.type
_entity.pdbx_description
1 polymer ?
#
loop_
_entity_poly.entity_id
_entity_poly.type
_entity_poly.pdbx_seq_one_letter_code
_entity_poly.pdbx_strand_id
1 'polypeptide(L)'
;MDIPAWGPTVGGVTGGVIATWLVVYWARGLQAHYRGWSRAALRRRHRTTIWTANILLFVGLLAGVALYPLGGLASNDHRPVLIGFGLASLLPLLALVIIPFLTGRSVREALLAFAVGQGAPVWATYLPFAGGLVCLVVAMVGFLPGGR
;
A
#
# COMPACT_ATOMS: atom_id res chain seq x y z
N MET A 1 17.55 29.34 -13.22
CA MET A 1 16.07 29.38 -13.31
C MET A 1 15.54 28.68 -12.09
N ASP A 2 15.05 29.44 -11.11
CA ASP A 2 14.51 28.90 -9.87
C ASP A 2 13.15 28.27 -10.14
N ILE A 3 13.08 26.94 -10.11
CA ILE A 3 11.82 26.21 -10.17
C ILE A 3 11.13 26.47 -8.81
N PRO A 4 9.92 27.04 -8.77
CA PRO A 4 9.27 27.33 -7.49
C PRO A 4 9.10 26.03 -6.69
N ALA A 5 9.61 26.01 -5.46
CA ALA A 5 9.62 24.88 -4.51
C ALA A 5 8.23 24.32 -4.13
N TRP A 6 7.17 24.84 -4.76
CA TRP A 6 5.77 24.48 -4.57
C TRP A 6 5.36 23.24 -5.38
N GLY A 7 6.16 22.82 -6.37
CA GLY A 7 5.88 21.67 -7.23
C GLY A 7 5.49 20.39 -6.47
N PRO A 8 6.29 19.94 -5.47
CA PRO A 8 5.98 18.74 -4.68
C PRO A 8 4.69 18.87 -3.85
N THR A 9 4.48 20.04 -3.23
CA THR A 9 3.30 20.30 -2.39
C THR A 9 2.02 20.32 -3.23
N VAL A 10 2.04 21.00 -4.38
CA VAL A 10 0.90 21.06 -5.31
C VAL A 10 0.63 19.66 -5.89
N GLY A 11 1.67 18.91 -6.24
CA GLY A 11 1.54 17.53 -6.69
C GLY A 11 0.90 16.62 -5.64
N GLY A 12 1.34 16.73 -4.38
CA GLY A 12 0.80 15.96 -3.26
C GLY A 12 -0.67 16.29 -2.97
N VAL A 13 -1.04 17.57 -2.94
CA VAL A 13 -2.43 18.02 -2.74
C VAL A 13 -3.32 17.55 -3.88
N THR A 14 -2.89 17.75 -5.13
CA THR A 14 -3.64 17.33 -6.32
C THR A 14 -3.85 15.83 -6.33
N GLY A 15 -2.80 15.05 -6.04
CA GLY A 15 -2.89 13.60 -5.89
C GLY A 15 -3.86 13.18 -4.79
N GLY A 16 -3.82 13.83 -3.63
CA GLY A 16 -4.73 13.54 -2.52
C GLY A 16 -6.19 13.82 -2.85
N VAL A 17 -6.48 14.91 -3.57
CA VAL A 17 -7.84 15.26 -4.01
C VAL A 17 -8.35 14.23 -5.02
N ILE A 18 -7.55 13.87 -6.02
CA ILE A 18 -7.90 12.86 -7.02
C ILE A 18 -8.14 11.50 -6.36
N ALA A 19 -7.25 11.07 -5.46
CA ALA A 19 -7.39 9.82 -4.73
C ALA A 19 -8.68 9.78 -3.90
N THR A 20 -8.98 10.86 -3.18
CA THR A 20 -10.21 10.97 -2.37
C THR A 20 -11.45 10.91 -3.26
N TRP A 21 -11.46 11.64 -4.37
CA TRP A 21 -12.56 11.63 -5.33
C TRP A 21 -12.79 10.22 -5.92
N LEU A 22 -11.72 9.52 -6.30
CA LEU A 22 -11.79 8.15 -6.82
C LEU A 22 -12.36 7.17 -5.78
N VAL A 23 -11.92 7.26 -4.52
CA VAL A 23 -12.46 6.44 -3.43
C VAL A 23 -13.96 6.70 -3.23
N VAL A 24 -14.39 7.96 -3.22
CA VAL A 24 -15.83 8.30 -3.11
C VAL A 24 -16.62 7.77 -4.31
N TYR A 25 -16.07 7.91 -5.51
CA TYR A 25 -16.69 7.41 -6.73
C TYR A 25 -16.88 5.89 -6.68
N TRP A 26 -15.84 5.14 -6.33
CA TRP A 26 -15.88 3.68 -6.25
C TRP A 26 -16.75 3.17 -5.10
N ALA A 27 -16.71 3.81 -3.93
CA ALA A 27 -17.45 3.38 -2.75
C ALA A 27 -18.97 3.29 -3.00
N ARG A 28 -19.50 4.13 -3.90
CA ARG A 28 -20.92 4.13 -4.34
C ARG A 28 -21.30 2.85 -5.07
N GLY A 29 -20.38 2.25 -5.83
CA GLY A 29 -20.63 1.08 -6.69
C GLY A 29 -20.22 -0.27 -6.07
N LEU A 30 -19.64 -0.28 -4.87
CA LEU A 30 -19.23 -1.54 -4.23
C LEU A 30 -20.46 -2.41 -3.87
N GLN A 31 -20.27 -3.71 -3.67
CA GLN A 31 -21.34 -4.62 -3.22
C GLN A 31 -21.60 -4.49 -1.72
N ALA A 32 -22.86 -4.34 -1.29
CA ALA A 32 -23.23 -4.13 0.11
C ALA A 32 -23.10 -5.41 0.98
N HIS A 33 -23.12 -6.59 0.36
CA HIS A 33 -23.13 -7.88 1.05
C HIS A 33 -22.15 -8.86 0.39
N TYR A 34 -21.49 -9.67 1.20
CA TYR A 34 -20.64 -10.77 0.74
C TYR A 34 -20.95 -12.04 1.55
N ARG A 35 -21.36 -13.12 0.87
CA ARG A 35 -21.76 -14.40 1.51
C ARG A 35 -22.74 -14.23 2.70
N GLY A 36 -23.69 -13.30 2.57
CA GLY A 36 -24.68 -13.01 3.63
C GLY A 36 -24.18 -12.10 4.75
N TRP A 37 -22.90 -11.72 4.76
CA TRP A 37 -22.34 -10.75 5.71
C TRP A 37 -22.45 -9.33 5.16
N SER A 38 -22.90 -8.40 5.99
CA SER A 38 -22.81 -6.97 5.69
C SER A 38 -21.36 -6.52 5.70
N ARG A 39 -21.02 -5.48 4.92
CA ARG A 39 -19.66 -4.88 4.94
C ARG A 39 -19.19 -4.55 6.35
N ALA A 40 -20.09 -4.03 7.19
CA ALA A 40 -19.78 -3.63 8.55
C ALA A 40 -19.42 -4.85 9.43
N ALA A 41 -20.14 -5.96 9.29
CA ALA A 41 -19.86 -7.18 10.02
C ALA A 41 -18.51 -7.79 9.58
N LEU A 42 -18.24 -7.84 8.27
CA LEU A 42 -16.98 -8.34 7.73
C LEU A 42 -15.78 -7.48 8.18
N ARG A 43 -15.93 -6.15 8.15
CA ARG A 43 -14.89 -5.21 8.62
C ARG A 43 -14.62 -5.32 10.11
N ARG A 44 -15.68 -5.50 10.93
CA ARG A 44 -15.52 -5.73 12.38
C ARG A 44 -14.77 -7.03 12.66
N ARG A 45 -15.10 -8.11 11.94
CA ARG A 45 -14.44 -9.41 12.08
C ARG A 45 -12.95 -9.36 11.78
N HIS A 46 -12.53 -8.59 10.78
CA HIS A 46 -11.12 -8.46 10.37
C HIS A 46 -10.45 -7.16 10.83
N ARG A 47 -11.03 -6.44 11.81
CA ARG A 47 -10.55 -5.11 12.23
C ARG A 47 -9.07 -5.10 12.59
N THR A 48 -8.62 -6.07 13.39
CA THR A 48 -7.22 -6.16 13.82
C THR A 48 -6.29 -6.39 12.63
N THR A 49 -6.63 -7.31 11.73
CA THR A 49 -5.85 -7.57 10.52
C THR A 49 -5.73 -6.31 9.65
N ILE A 50 -6.83 -5.60 9.44
CA ILE A 50 -6.85 -4.36 8.64
C ILE A 50 -6.00 -3.27 9.30
N TRP A 51 -6.10 -3.13 10.62
CA TRP A 51 -5.33 -2.13 11.37
C TRP A 51 -3.83 -2.42 11.31
N THR A 52 -3.42 -3.68 11.52
CA THR A 52 -2.03 -4.10 11.37
C THR A 52 -1.52 -3.87 9.95
N ALA A 53 -2.32 -4.21 8.93
CA ALA A 53 -1.95 -3.98 7.54
C ALA A 53 -1.74 -2.48 7.24
N ASN A 54 -2.60 -1.59 7.74
CA ASN A 54 -2.44 -0.15 7.56
C ASN A 54 -1.19 0.39 8.27
N ILE A 55 -0.89 -0.07 9.48
CA ILE A 55 0.35 0.34 10.18
C ILE A 55 1.57 -0.08 9.38
N LEU A 56 1.60 -1.34 8.94
CA LEU A 56 2.71 -1.88 8.18
C LEU A 56 2.92 -1.18 6.84
N LEU A 57 1.86 -0.66 6.23
CA LEU A 57 1.95 0.16 5.02
C LEU A 57 2.77 1.42 5.30
N PHE A 58 2.43 2.17 6.36
CA PHE A 58 3.17 3.37 6.74
C PHE A 58 4.58 3.06 7.22
N VAL A 59 4.78 1.98 7.96
CA VAL A 59 6.12 1.52 8.36
C VAL A 59 7.00 1.27 7.13
N GLY A 60 6.46 0.59 6.10
CA GLY A 60 7.19 0.37 4.85
C GLY A 60 7.56 1.67 4.12
N LEU A 61 6.63 2.63 4.04
CA LEU A 61 6.90 3.94 3.41
C LEU A 61 7.97 4.72 4.18
N LEU A 62 7.84 4.78 5.50
CA LEU A 62 8.78 5.49 6.37
C LEU A 62 10.17 4.82 6.35
N ALA A 63 10.24 3.50 6.24
CA ALA A 63 11.50 2.79 6.10
C ALA A 63 12.27 3.25 4.85
N GLY A 64 11.59 3.42 3.71
CA GLY A 64 12.24 3.95 2.49
C GLY A 64 12.77 5.38 2.65
N VAL A 65 12.01 6.26 3.31
CA VAL A 65 12.46 7.64 3.61
C VAL A 65 13.65 7.64 4.57
N ALA A 66 13.64 6.74 5.57
CA ALA A 66 14.72 6.61 6.54
C ALA A 66 16.05 6.11 5.95
N LEU A 67 16.06 5.59 4.72
CA LEU A 67 17.30 5.19 4.04
C LEU A 67 18.12 6.38 3.52
N TYR A 68 17.49 7.51 3.19
CA TYR A 68 18.20 8.71 2.71
C TYR A 68 19.19 9.32 3.73
N PRO A 69 18.85 9.49 5.02
CA PRO A 69 19.79 10.05 6.00
C PRO A 69 20.95 9.11 6.36
N LEU A 70 20.95 7.84 5.94
CA LEU A 70 22.01 6.88 6.27
C LEU A 70 23.32 7.10 5.48
N GLY A 71 23.39 8.12 4.61
CA GLY A 71 24.63 8.60 3.99
C GLY A 71 25.26 7.69 2.93
N GLY A 72 24.68 6.51 2.66
CA GLY A 72 25.18 5.56 1.67
C GLY A 72 24.61 5.69 0.26
N LEU A 73 23.62 6.56 0.04
CA LEU A 73 22.87 6.68 -1.21
C LEU A 73 22.73 8.16 -1.61
N ALA A 74 22.89 8.46 -2.90
CA ALA A 74 22.76 9.81 -3.41
C ALA A 74 21.30 10.31 -3.28
N SER A 75 21.12 11.62 -3.17
CA SER A 75 19.79 12.24 -3.07
C SER A 75 18.93 12.06 -4.32
N ASN A 76 19.53 11.74 -5.48
CA ASN A 76 18.82 11.40 -6.71
C ASN A 76 18.61 9.88 -6.90
N ASP A 77 19.05 9.05 -5.96
CA ASP A 77 18.90 7.61 -6.07
C ASP A 77 17.43 7.23 -5.85
N HIS A 78 16.88 6.47 -6.79
CA HIS A 78 15.50 6.00 -6.78
C HIS A 78 15.33 4.74 -5.93
N ARG A 79 16.42 4.02 -5.59
CA ARG A 79 16.36 2.76 -4.85
C ARG A 79 15.68 2.87 -3.47
N PRO A 80 15.96 3.87 -2.61
CA PRO A 80 15.24 4.04 -1.35
C PRO A 80 13.72 4.13 -1.52
N VAL A 81 13.27 4.86 -2.55
CA VAL A 81 11.84 5.02 -2.87
C VAL A 81 11.26 3.71 -3.35
N LEU A 82 11.94 2.98 -4.24
CA LEU A 82 11.49 1.67 -4.72
C LEU A 82 11.42 0.64 -3.58
N ILE A 83 12.39 0.64 -2.66
CA ILE A 83 12.38 -0.22 -1.46
C ILE A 83 11.21 0.18 -0.56
N GLY A 84 11.04 1.46 -0.26
CA GLY A 84 9.97 1.95 0.60
C GLY A 84 8.58 1.58 0.07
N PHE A 85 8.34 1.86 -1.22
CA PHE A 85 7.08 1.50 -1.88
C PHE A 85 6.87 -0.03 -1.93
N GLY A 86 7.96 -0.78 -2.14
CA GLY A 86 7.95 -2.24 -2.12
C GLY A 86 7.62 -2.84 -0.77
N LEU A 87 8.23 -2.35 0.30
CA LEU A 87 7.94 -2.76 1.68
C LEU A 87 6.53 -2.33 2.11
N ALA A 88 6.12 -1.12 1.74
CA ALA A 88 4.75 -0.62 1.95
C ALA A 88 3.70 -1.47 1.25
N SER A 89 4.10 -2.25 0.24
CA SER A 89 3.23 -3.19 -0.46
C SER A 89 3.30 -4.60 0.09
N LEU A 90 4.50 -5.09 0.38
CA LEU A 90 4.72 -6.45 0.87
C LEU A 90 4.18 -6.64 2.29
N LEU A 91 4.50 -5.74 3.23
CA LEU A 91 4.19 -5.94 4.64
C LEU A 91 2.67 -5.99 4.91
N PRO A 92 1.82 -5.12 4.33
CA PRO A 92 0.37 -5.24 4.48
C PRO A 92 -0.17 -6.53 3.89
N LEU A 93 0.34 -6.96 2.72
CA LEU A 93 -0.07 -8.22 2.09
C LEU A 93 0.25 -9.42 2.98
N LEU A 94 1.46 -9.44 3.56
CA LEU A 94 1.85 -10.48 4.51
C LEU A 94 0.90 -10.50 5.73
N ALA A 95 0.57 -9.34 6.31
CA ALA A 95 -0.38 -9.28 7.42
C ALA A 95 -1.80 -9.76 7.03
N LEU A 96 -2.27 -9.40 5.83
CA LEU A 96 -3.57 -9.81 5.30
C LEU A 96 -3.65 -11.31 4.99
N VAL A 97 -2.52 -11.99 4.82
CA VAL A 97 -2.45 -13.45 4.60
C VAL A 97 -2.18 -14.19 5.91
N ILE A 98 -1.12 -13.82 6.62
CA ILE A 98 -0.60 -14.54 7.78
C ILE A 98 -1.57 -14.43 8.96
N ILE A 99 -2.09 -13.25 9.29
CA ILE A 99 -2.93 -13.09 10.50
C ILE A 99 -4.24 -13.88 10.36
N PRO A 100 -5.01 -13.79 9.25
CA PRO A 100 -6.21 -14.61 9.09
C PRO A 100 -5.89 -16.09 9.09
N PHE A 101 -4.81 -16.51 8.41
CA PHE A 101 -4.38 -17.89 8.39
C PHE A 101 -4.10 -18.44 9.79
N LEU A 102 -3.30 -17.74 10.59
CA LEU A 102 -2.97 -18.13 11.98
C LEU A 102 -4.17 -18.07 12.93
N THR A 103 -5.17 -17.23 12.64
CA THR A 103 -6.39 -17.11 13.46
C THR A 103 -7.54 -18.00 12.99
N GLY A 104 -7.29 -18.90 12.02
CA GLY A 104 -8.31 -19.81 11.47
C GLY A 104 -9.41 -19.11 10.67
N ARG A 105 -9.14 -17.90 10.17
CA ARG A 105 -10.07 -17.07 9.40
C ARG A 105 -9.75 -17.13 7.91
N SER A 106 -10.76 -16.86 7.09
CA SER A 106 -10.60 -16.83 5.63
C SER A 106 -9.72 -15.66 5.19
N VAL A 107 -8.59 -15.98 4.54
CA VAL A 107 -7.70 -14.98 3.91
C VAL A 107 -8.44 -14.18 2.84
N ARG A 108 -9.29 -14.84 2.05
CA ARG A 108 -10.10 -14.20 1.01
C ARG A 108 -11.05 -13.15 1.59
N GLU A 109 -11.65 -13.44 2.74
CA GLU A 109 -12.52 -12.50 3.45
C GLU A 109 -11.73 -11.31 4.00
N ALA A 110 -10.53 -11.54 4.51
CA ALA A 110 -9.65 -10.46 4.98
C ALA A 110 -9.22 -9.52 3.85
N LEU A 111 -8.84 -10.08 2.69
CA LEU A 111 -8.48 -9.30 1.50
C LEU A 111 -9.69 -8.47 1.02
N LEU A 112 -10.86 -9.09 0.89
CA LEU A 112 -12.07 -8.36 0.50
C LEU A 112 -12.44 -7.28 1.52
N ALA A 113 -12.37 -7.59 2.83
CA ALA A 113 -12.66 -6.64 3.90
C ALA A 113 -11.71 -5.45 3.89
N PHE A 114 -10.44 -5.68 3.55
CA PHE A 114 -9.45 -4.62 3.38
C PHE A 114 -9.79 -3.72 2.19
N ALA A 115 -9.98 -4.28 0.99
CA ALA A 115 -10.33 -3.51 -0.21
C ALA A 115 -11.60 -2.67 -0.03
N VAL A 116 -12.66 -3.30 0.51
CA VAL A 116 -13.91 -2.60 0.85
C VAL A 116 -13.68 -1.55 1.95
N GLY A 117 -12.79 -1.82 2.91
CA GLY A 117 -12.37 -0.87 3.94
C GLY A 117 -11.68 0.37 3.39
N GLN A 118 -10.95 0.25 2.26
CA GLN A 118 -10.35 1.37 1.53
C GLN A 118 -11.36 2.09 0.62
N GLY A 119 -12.60 1.60 0.51
CA GLY A 119 -13.61 2.17 -0.39
C GLY A 119 -13.32 1.95 -1.88
N ALA A 120 -12.44 1.01 -2.21
CA ALA A 120 -12.01 0.74 -3.58
C ALA A 120 -12.37 -0.69 -4.01
N PRO A 121 -12.53 -0.97 -5.31
CA PRO A 121 -12.66 -2.34 -5.80
C PRO A 121 -11.35 -3.11 -5.56
N VAL A 122 -11.44 -4.44 -5.54
CA VAL A 122 -10.31 -5.34 -5.28
C VAL A 122 -9.14 -5.03 -6.22
N TRP A 123 -9.40 -4.91 -7.52
CA TRP A 123 -8.33 -4.62 -8.50
C TRP A 123 -7.61 -3.30 -8.19
N ALA A 124 -8.34 -2.22 -7.86
CA ALA A 124 -7.76 -0.91 -7.58
C ALA A 124 -6.96 -0.89 -6.27
N THR A 125 -7.30 -1.76 -5.32
CA THR A 125 -6.57 -1.91 -4.06
C THR A 125 -5.26 -2.68 -4.28
N TYR A 126 -5.28 -3.75 -5.06
CA TYR A 126 -4.15 -4.69 -5.15
C TYR A 126 -3.19 -4.43 -6.32
N LEU A 127 -3.61 -3.74 -7.38
CA LEU A 127 -2.72 -3.33 -8.48
C LEU A 127 -1.54 -2.48 -7.99
N PRO A 128 -1.73 -1.44 -7.16
CA PRO A 128 -0.61 -0.68 -6.59
C PRO A 128 0.35 -1.56 -5.79
N PHE A 129 -0.18 -2.52 -5.01
CA PHE A 129 0.67 -3.44 -4.27
C PHE A 129 1.49 -4.36 -5.18
N ALA A 130 0.89 -4.87 -6.26
CA ALA A 130 1.63 -5.63 -7.27
C ALA A 130 2.75 -4.78 -7.89
N GLY A 131 2.47 -3.52 -8.23
CA GLY A 131 3.48 -2.57 -8.70
C GLY A 131 4.61 -2.37 -7.69
N GLY A 132 4.28 -2.22 -6.40
CA GLY A 132 5.29 -2.11 -5.35
C GLY A 132 6.16 -3.35 -5.21
N LEU A 133 5.60 -4.55 -5.33
CA LEU A 133 6.40 -5.78 -5.34
C LEU A 133 7.40 -5.80 -6.52
N VAL A 134 6.98 -5.34 -7.70
CA VAL A 134 7.91 -5.18 -8.85
C VAL A 134 9.00 -4.18 -8.52
N CYS A 135 8.67 -3.02 -7.94
CA CYS A 135 9.65 -2.03 -7.50
C CYS A 135 10.66 -2.62 -6.50
N LEU A 136 10.20 -3.45 -5.56
CA LEU A 136 11.06 -4.13 -4.60
C LEU A 136 12.06 -5.06 -5.31
N VAL A 137 11.59 -5.89 -6.23
CA VAL A 137 12.44 -6.80 -7.01
C VAL A 137 13.46 -6.01 -7.82
N VAL A 138 13.04 -4.96 -8.53
CA VAL A 138 13.93 -4.10 -9.32
C VAL A 138 15.00 -3.47 -8.43
N ALA A 139 14.63 -2.94 -7.27
CA ALA A 139 15.59 -2.38 -6.33
C ALA A 139 16.61 -3.42 -5.87
N MET A 140 16.14 -4.61 -5.47
CA MET A 140 17.00 -5.70 -5.00
C MET A 140 17.95 -6.23 -6.08
N VAL A 141 17.48 -6.36 -7.33
CA VAL A 141 18.32 -6.76 -8.47
C VAL A 141 19.38 -5.69 -8.76
N GLY A 142 19.03 -4.40 -8.64
CA GLY A 142 19.99 -3.30 -8.77
C GLY A 142 21.09 -3.26 -7.69
N PHE A 143 20.92 -4.01 -6.59
CA PHE A 143 21.94 -4.19 -5.55
C PHE A 143 22.84 -5.41 -5.78
N LEU A 144 22.50 -6.33 -6.70
CA LEU A 144 23.33 -7.50 -6.98
C LEU A 144 24.60 -7.08 -7.75
N PRO A 145 25.80 -7.55 -7.33
CA PRO A 145 27.09 -7.12 -7.90
C PRO A 145 27.37 -7.58 -9.35
N GLY A 146 26.36 -8.06 -10.09
CA GLY A 146 26.48 -8.52 -11.48
C GLY A 146 25.71 -7.68 -12.52
N GLY A 147 25.07 -6.57 -12.12
CA GLY A 147 24.28 -5.72 -13.03
C GLY A 147 25.07 -4.59 -13.68
N ARG A 148 26.20 -4.91 -14.31
CA ARG A 148 26.94 -4.02 -15.23
C ARG A 148 27.08 -4.70 -16.58
#